data_AF-A0A533VT48-F1
#
_entry.id   AF-A0A533VT48-F1
#
_cell.length_a   1.000
_cell.length_b   1.000
_cell.length_c   1.000
_cell.angle_alpha   90.00
_cell.angle_beta   90.00
_cell.angle_gamma   90.00
#
_symmetry.space_group_name_H-M   'P 1'
#
loop_
_entity.id
_entity.type
_entity.pdbx_description
1 polymer ?
#
loop_
_entity_poly.entity_id
_entity_poly.type
_entity_poly.pdbx_seq_one_letter_code
_entity_poly.pdbx_strand_id
1 'polypeptide(L)'
;MILATHMLEKSVRLYAALSTIILLLIPFSASPQTESASPPTSLLIPLYDIRDVNLAPLIQEKTAHPGVPFVVIINNGGGPGSSPDANYTVFSERLHSVGILVIGYTYVSFGSRNISDVKVEIDHYKIWYNVDGVFIDGMSYKGGDESYYSDLTQYARSRGLTLVVGNPGTETLPSYVGTVDAIIIHEAPGLPSISYLGGWHTNYDKQNWGILPLAVNNLNKSYVVSASKYVGYIYITNGTNPEPWSTLPPYFGDLTAALDPASSSLTVKTQDTSGATLTGYWAQLYQNGNTVASGFTPIIFTLGNGQTYTVEADGYGSCAFSHWLDTGSTSSRRSLSITSDTTLTAVLNCGTSQPSSLTVKSTDQNANSIYGYYVTLYDENHMVLSS
;
A
#
# COMPACT_ATOMS: atom_id res chain seq x y z
N MET A 1 -36.66 77.36 24.67
CA MET A 1 -37.56 76.41 23.99
C MET A 1 -36.86 75.04 24.08
N ILE A 2 -36.75 74.42 25.27
CA ILE A 2 -37.75 73.62 26.02
C ILE A 2 -38.32 72.53 25.11
N LEU A 3 -37.76 71.30 25.16
CA LEU A 3 -38.23 70.11 25.92
C LEU A 3 -39.50 69.48 25.28
N ALA A 4 -39.77 68.17 25.25
CA ALA A 4 -39.14 66.95 25.75
C ALA A 4 -40.04 65.77 25.33
N THR A 5 -39.48 64.57 25.04
CA THR A 5 -39.59 63.33 25.85
C THR A 5 -40.75 62.35 25.59
N HIS A 6 -40.34 61.07 25.52
CA HIS A 6 -40.80 59.89 26.29
C HIS A 6 -41.70 58.83 25.63
N MET A 7 -41.19 57.58 25.62
CA MET A 7 -41.73 56.35 26.29
C MET A 7 -41.33 55.09 25.48
N LEU A 8 -40.34 54.29 25.87
CA LEU A 8 -40.24 53.24 26.92
C LEU A 8 -41.17 52.01 26.80
N GLU A 9 -40.53 50.90 26.40
CA GLU A 9 -40.52 49.53 26.98
C GLU A 9 -41.79 48.93 27.62
N LYS A 10 -42.13 47.71 27.17
CA LYS A 10 -42.91 46.74 27.95
C LYS A 10 -42.08 45.50 28.27
N SER A 11 -42.08 45.20 29.55
CA SER A 11 -41.39 44.12 30.26
C SER A 11 -42.03 42.74 30.05
N VAL A 12 -41.17 41.72 30.02
CA VAL A 12 -41.48 40.30 29.96
C VAL A 12 -41.74 39.76 31.39
N ARG A 13 -42.82 39.00 31.59
CA ARG A 13 -42.97 38.09 32.74
C ARG A 13 -43.55 36.73 32.33
N LEU A 14 -42.79 35.71 32.73
CA LEU A 14 -42.93 34.25 32.74
C LEU A 14 -44.35 33.65 32.77
N TYR A 15 -44.54 32.60 31.97
CA TYR A 15 -45.29 31.40 32.36
C TYR A 15 -44.40 30.17 32.24
N ALA A 16 -44.29 29.42 33.33
CA ALA A 16 -43.53 28.18 33.43
C ALA A 16 -44.37 27.00 32.92
N ALA A 17 -43.80 26.19 32.02
CA ALA A 17 -44.29 24.85 31.71
C ALA A 17 -43.16 23.85 31.99
N LEU A 18 -43.37 22.98 32.99
CA LEU A 18 -42.52 21.82 33.21
C LEU A 18 -42.69 20.85 32.04
N SER A 19 -41.63 20.65 31.25
CA SER A 19 -41.54 19.53 30.31
C SER A 19 -40.47 18.56 30.81
N THR A 20 -40.92 17.40 31.26
CA THR A 20 -40.07 16.28 31.66
C THR A 20 -39.37 15.72 30.42
N ILE A 21 -38.06 15.93 30.28
CA ILE A 21 -37.24 15.31 29.24
C ILE A 21 -36.87 13.90 29.72
N ILE A 22 -37.49 12.89 29.13
CA ILE A 22 -37.06 11.49 29.26
C ILE A 22 -35.86 11.33 28.31
N LEU A 23 -34.65 11.28 28.87
CA LEU A 23 -33.43 10.97 28.13
C LEU A 23 -33.40 9.45 27.88
N LEU A 24 -33.84 9.00 26.70
CA LEU A 24 -33.55 7.63 26.27
C LEU A 24 -32.06 7.51 25.99
N LEU A 25 -31.31 6.91 26.91
CA LEU A 25 -29.96 6.39 26.66
C LEU A 25 -30.09 5.24 25.67
N ILE A 26 -29.91 5.54 24.38
CA ILE A 26 -29.66 4.52 23.37
C ILE A 26 -28.19 4.12 23.55
N PRO A 27 -27.86 2.87 23.92
CA PRO A 27 -26.47 2.44 23.88
C PRO A 27 -26.03 2.47 22.42
N PHE A 28 -25.18 3.44 22.08
CA PHE A 28 -24.44 3.44 20.83
C PHE A 28 -23.47 2.26 20.93
N SER A 29 -23.87 1.10 20.40
CA SER A 29 -22.91 0.03 20.11
C SER A 29 -21.98 0.58 19.05
N ALA A 30 -20.81 1.06 19.48
CA ALA A 30 -19.70 1.28 18.58
C ALA A 30 -19.41 -0.07 17.92
N SER A 31 -19.79 -0.19 16.64
CA SER A 31 -19.20 -1.20 15.77
C SER A 31 -17.68 -1.07 15.93
N PRO A 32 -16.93 -2.15 16.21
CA PRO A 32 -15.48 -2.07 16.18
C PRO A 32 -15.09 -1.57 14.80
N GLN A 33 -14.65 -0.31 14.72
CA GLN A 33 -13.94 0.16 13.54
C GLN A 33 -12.69 -0.69 13.49
N THR A 34 -12.63 -1.59 12.51
CA THR A 34 -11.37 -2.17 12.08
C THR A 34 -10.45 -1.00 11.77
N GLU A 35 -9.48 -0.74 12.66
CA GLU A 35 -8.32 0.08 12.33
C GLU A 35 -7.71 -0.53 11.06
N SER A 36 -7.91 0.12 9.93
CA SER A 36 -7.18 -0.23 8.71
C SER A 36 -5.70 -0.08 9.07
N ALA A 37 -4.93 -1.14 8.89
CA ALA A 37 -3.49 -1.05 9.07
C ALA A 37 -2.96 0.12 8.23
N SER A 38 -2.11 0.96 8.84
CA SER A 38 -1.46 2.06 8.12
C SER A 38 -0.69 1.48 6.93
N PRO A 39 -0.73 2.12 5.74
CA PRO A 39 -0.02 1.62 4.57
C PRO A 39 1.47 1.34 4.84
N PRO A 40 2.07 0.36 4.15
CA PRO A 40 3.50 0.11 4.27
C PRO A 40 4.32 1.33 3.85
N THR A 41 5.49 1.49 4.46
CA THR A 41 6.46 2.51 4.03
C THR A 41 7.05 2.11 2.68
N SER A 42 7.10 3.06 1.75
CA SER A 42 7.59 2.89 0.39
C SER A 42 9.09 3.17 0.29
N LEU A 43 9.76 2.45 -0.60
CA LEU A 43 11.08 2.85 -1.09
C LEU A 43 10.93 3.97 -2.10
N LEU A 44 11.41 5.18 -1.78
CA LEU A 44 11.41 6.33 -2.69
C LEU A 44 12.81 6.54 -3.27
N ILE A 45 13.05 6.01 -4.46
CA ILE A 45 14.39 5.75 -5.00
C ILE A 45 14.73 6.86 -6.01
N PRO A 46 15.63 7.80 -5.68
CA PRO A 46 16.15 8.75 -6.66
C PRO A 46 17.13 8.02 -7.57
N LEU A 47 16.83 7.96 -8.87
CA LEU A 47 17.60 7.21 -9.85
C LEU A 47 17.84 8.11 -11.07
N TYR A 48 18.77 9.06 -10.89
CA TYR A 48 18.92 10.22 -11.79
C TYR A 48 19.78 9.94 -13.02
N ASP A 49 20.55 8.87 -13.01
CA ASP A 49 21.26 8.39 -14.19
C ASP A 49 20.71 7.03 -14.61
N ILE A 50 19.68 7.02 -15.46
CA ILE A 50 19.06 5.76 -15.88
C ILE A 50 19.79 5.07 -17.04
N ARG A 51 20.71 5.77 -17.73
CA ARG A 51 21.27 5.29 -19.01
C ARG A 51 22.30 4.19 -18.80
N ASP A 52 22.95 4.19 -17.64
CA ASP A 52 23.94 3.20 -17.25
C ASP A 52 23.50 2.34 -16.05
N VAL A 53 22.25 2.46 -15.59
CA VAL A 53 21.76 1.68 -14.46
C VAL A 53 21.30 0.28 -14.88
N ASN A 54 21.92 -0.72 -14.25
CA ASN A 54 21.41 -2.07 -14.23
C ASN A 54 20.13 -2.14 -13.37
N LEU A 55 18.97 -2.27 -14.03
CA LEU A 55 17.66 -2.42 -13.38
C LEU A 55 17.44 -3.79 -12.72
N ALA A 56 18.27 -4.79 -13.01
CA ALA A 56 18.03 -6.15 -12.55
C ALA A 56 17.91 -6.26 -11.02
N PRO A 57 18.78 -5.63 -10.20
CA PRO A 57 18.64 -5.68 -8.74
C PRO A 57 17.33 -5.03 -8.26
N LEU A 58 16.94 -3.90 -8.84
CA LEU A 58 15.69 -3.22 -8.48
C LEU A 58 14.46 -4.12 -8.72
N ILE A 59 14.39 -4.72 -9.91
CA ILE A 59 13.29 -5.61 -10.30
C ILE A 59 13.31 -6.90 -9.47
N GLN A 60 14.49 -7.46 -9.20
CA GLN A 60 14.65 -8.64 -8.36
C GLN A 60 14.11 -8.40 -6.95
N GLU A 61 14.49 -7.29 -6.33
CA GLU A 61 14.02 -6.95 -4.98
C GLU A 61 12.51 -6.69 -4.96
N LYS A 62 11.96 -5.97 -5.94
CA LYS A 62 10.50 -5.78 -6.02
C LYS A 62 9.75 -7.11 -6.17
N THR A 63 10.31 -8.06 -6.93
CA THR A 63 9.71 -9.38 -7.13
C THR A 63 9.80 -10.23 -5.85
N ALA A 64 10.92 -10.16 -5.14
CA ALA A 64 11.14 -10.88 -3.89
C ALA A 64 10.32 -10.31 -2.71
N HIS A 65 10.05 -9.00 -2.73
CA HIS A 65 9.34 -8.28 -1.67
C HIS A 65 8.09 -7.56 -2.21
N PRO A 66 7.08 -8.31 -2.69
CA PRO A 66 5.91 -7.71 -3.35
C PRO A 66 5.10 -6.77 -2.43
N GLY A 67 5.18 -6.98 -1.11
CA GLY A 67 4.52 -6.18 -0.09
C GLY A 67 5.14 -4.79 0.15
N VAL A 68 6.35 -4.54 -0.36
CA VAL A 68 7.02 -3.23 -0.27
C VAL A 68 6.64 -2.39 -1.50
N PRO A 69 6.03 -1.21 -1.34
CA PRO A 69 5.81 -0.29 -2.45
C PRO A 69 7.13 0.36 -2.86
N PHE A 70 7.32 0.52 -4.17
CA PHE A 70 8.50 1.15 -4.75
C PHE A 70 8.03 2.33 -5.59
N VAL A 71 8.69 3.47 -5.41
CA VAL A 71 8.50 4.69 -6.18
C VAL A 71 9.86 5.13 -6.68
N VAL A 72 10.04 5.21 -8.00
CA VAL A 72 11.30 5.63 -8.61
C VAL A 72 11.16 7.05 -9.14
N ILE A 73 12.13 7.91 -8.80
CA ILE A 73 12.21 9.27 -9.32
C ILE A 73 13.14 9.26 -10.54
N ILE A 74 12.61 9.63 -11.71
CA ILE A 74 13.37 9.80 -12.93
C ILE A 74 13.72 11.28 -13.16
N ASN A 75 14.92 11.54 -13.66
CA ASN A 75 15.43 12.87 -13.94
C ASN A 75 16.27 12.85 -15.23
N ASN A 76 15.93 13.68 -16.22
CA ASN A 76 16.69 13.84 -17.47
C ASN A 76 17.30 15.24 -17.54
N GLY A 77 18.36 15.48 -16.76
CA GLY A 77 19.10 16.74 -16.78
C GLY A 77 18.41 17.89 -16.04
N GLY A 78 17.79 17.62 -14.90
CA GLY A 78 17.07 18.59 -14.07
C GLY A 78 15.59 18.76 -14.41
N GLY A 79 15.03 17.86 -15.22
CA GLY A 79 13.68 17.93 -15.76
C GLY A 79 13.41 16.79 -16.75
N PRO A 80 12.35 16.88 -17.57
CA PRO A 80 11.98 15.82 -18.52
C PRO A 80 12.91 15.73 -19.75
N GLY A 81 13.85 16.66 -19.90
CA GLY A 81 14.65 16.86 -21.10
C GLY A 81 14.02 17.87 -22.07
N SER A 82 14.74 18.20 -23.14
CA SER A 82 14.27 19.14 -24.18
C SER A 82 13.38 18.49 -25.25
N SER A 83 13.37 17.16 -25.32
CA SER A 83 12.56 16.33 -26.23
C SER A 83 12.33 14.95 -25.61
N PRO A 84 11.32 14.17 -26.04
CA PRO A 84 11.13 12.81 -25.58
C PRO A 84 12.38 11.95 -25.76
N ASP A 85 12.77 11.21 -24.72
CA ASP A 85 13.86 10.23 -24.75
C ASP A 85 13.31 8.79 -24.64
N ALA A 86 13.58 7.98 -25.65
CA ALA A 86 13.11 6.59 -25.71
C ALA A 86 13.63 5.73 -24.55
N ASN A 87 14.82 6.03 -24.00
CA ASN A 87 15.37 5.28 -22.88
C ASN A 87 14.50 5.46 -21.62
N TYR A 88 14.06 6.69 -21.34
CA TYR A 88 13.17 6.97 -20.20
C TYR A 88 11.79 6.36 -20.38
N THR A 89 11.30 6.28 -21.64
CA THR A 89 10.03 5.62 -21.96
C THR A 89 10.10 4.13 -21.65
N VAL A 90 11.08 3.42 -22.21
CA VAL A 90 11.30 1.98 -21.98
C VAL A 90 11.57 1.69 -20.51
N PHE A 91 12.33 2.56 -19.85
CA PHE A 91 12.61 2.47 -18.42
C PHE A 91 11.31 2.52 -17.60
N SER A 92 10.45 3.52 -17.85
CA SER A 92 9.19 3.67 -17.13
C SER A 92 8.25 2.48 -17.37
N GLU A 93 8.12 2.01 -18.62
CA GLU A 93 7.30 0.84 -18.97
C GLU A 93 7.77 -0.42 -18.23
N ARG A 94 9.09 -0.63 -18.15
CA ARG A 94 9.67 -1.78 -17.44
C ARG A 94 9.35 -1.72 -15.95
N LEU A 95 9.45 -0.56 -15.32
CA LEU A 95 9.10 -0.39 -13.90
C LEU A 95 7.61 -0.63 -13.64
N HIS A 96 6.74 -0.06 -14.46
CA HIS A 96 5.29 -0.28 -14.35
C HIS A 96 4.93 -1.77 -14.50
N SER A 97 5.62 -2.53 -15.35
CA SER A 97 5.35 -3.96 -15.58
C SER A 97 5.50 -4.83 -14.32
N VAL A 98 6.23 -4.35 -13.32
CA VAL A 98 6.43 -5.02 -12.01
C VAL A 98 5.80 -4.25 -10.85
N GLY A 99 4.90 -3.30 -11.15
CA GLY A 99 4.15 -2.55 -10.14
C GLY A 99 4.98 -1.52 -9.37
N ILE A 100 6.05 -1.00 -9.97
CA ILE A 100 6.81 0.13 -9.42
C ILE A 100 6.20 1.42 -9.98
N LEU A 101 5.89 2.39 -9.11
CA LEU A 101 5.43 3.72 -9.53
C LEU A 101 6.62 4.55 -10.01
N VAL A 102 6.40 5.39 -11.02
CA VAL A 102 7.43 6.28 -11.56
C VAL A 102 6.99 7.73 -11.41
N ILE A 103 7.85 8.59 -10.87
CA ILE A 103 7.58 10.03 -10.73
C ILE A 103 8.67 10.88 -11.36
N GLY A 104 8.29 12.00 -11.99
CA GLY A 104 9.22 12.89 -12.68
C GLY A 104 9.80 13.99 -11.79
N TYR A 105 11.10 14.23 -11.85
CA TYR A 105 11.78 15.31 -11.13
C TYR A 105 11.54 16.70 -11.76
N THR A 106 11.11 17.70 -10.99
CA THR A 106 11.11 19.11 -11.40
C THR A 106 11.75 19.98 -10.31
N TYR A 107 12.51 21.00 -10.70
CA TYR A 107 13.12 21.95 -9.76
C TYR A 107 12.36 23.28 -9.74
N VAL A 108 12.08 23.83 -8.55
CA VAL A 108 11.25 25.05 -8.40
C VAL A 108 11.90 26.22 -7.67
N SER A 109 13.17 26.11 -7.27
CA SER A 109 13.94 27.21 -6.69
C SER A 109 13.20 27.94 -5.54
N PHE A 110 12.72 27.19 -4.55
CA PHE A 110 12.00 27.70 -3.38
C PHE A 110 10.78 28.56 -3.75
N GLY A 111 9.96 28.07 -4.69
CA GLY A 111 8.71 28.73 -5.12
C GLY A 111 8.90 29.91 -6.08
N SER A 112 10.14 30.29 -6.41
CA SER A 112 10.43 31.45 -7.27
C SER A 112 10.38 31.16 -8.78
N ARG A 113 10.47 29.89 -9.19
CA ARG A 113 10.37 29.52 -10.60
C ARG A 113 8.94 29.81 -11.13
N ASN A 114 8.81 30.23 -12.39
CA ASN A 114 7.49 30.46 -12.97
C ASN A 114 6.67 29.16 -12.99
N ILE A 115 5.50 29.20 -12.33
CA ILE A 115 4.65 28.02 -12.19
C ILE A 115 4.21 27.45 -13.54
N SER A 116 4.08 28.29 -14.58
CA SER A 116 3.69 27.83 -15.92
C SER A 116 4.75 26.95 -16.56
N ASP A 117 6.04 27.25 -16.34
CA ASP A 117 7.15 26.44 -16.86
C ASP A 117 7.19 25.07 -16.17
N VAL A 118 6.94 25.06 -14.85
CA VAL A 118 6.87 23.81 -14.07
C VAL A 118 5.68 22.95 -14.51
N LYS A 119 4.53 23.58 -14.80
CA LYS A 119 3.35 22.90 -15.35
C LYS A 119 3.62 22.27 -16.72
N VAL A 120 4.42 22.92 -17.58
CA VAL A 120 4.86 22.34 -18.86
C VAL A 120 5.75 21.12 -18.63
N GLU A 121 6.66 21.15 -17.65
CA GLU A 121 7.48 19.96 -17.33
C GLU A 121 6.65 18.80 -16.82
N ILE A 122 5.65 19.07 -15.96
CA ILE A 122 4.68 18.06 -15.49
C ILE A 122 3.97 17.41 -16.68
N ASP A 123 3.51 18.22 -17.66
CA ASP A 123 2.87 17.71 -18.87
C ASP A 123 3.83 16.86 -19.70
N HIS A 124 5.09 17.29 -19.87
CA HIS A 124 6.10 16.51 -20.59
C HIS A 124 6.39 15.17 -19.93
N TYR A 125 6.57 15.11 -18.61
CA TYR A 125 6.74 13.82 -17.93
C TYR A 125 5.54 12.89 -18.14
N LYS A 126 4.32 13.42 -18.02
CA LYS A 126 3.12 12.62 -18.24
C LYS A 126 3.01 12.13 -19.67
N ILE A 127 3.19 13.00 -20.65
CA ILE A 127 2.98 12.69 -22.07
C ILE A 127 4.12 11.83 -22.61
N TRP A 128 5.37 12.11 -22.26
CA TRP A 128 6.53 11.46 -22.85
C TRP A 128 6.89 10.14 -22.18
N TYR A 129 6.70 10.02 -20.85
CA TYR A 129 7.19 8.87 -20.08
C TYR A 129 6.09 8.16 -19.29
N ASN A 130 4.83 8.62 -19.41
CA ASN A 130 3.67 8.04 -18.71
C ASN A 130 3.87 7.89 -17.19
N VAL A 131 4.48 8.89 -16.54
CA VAL A 131 4.67 8.86 -15.08
C VAL A 131 3.35 8.84 -14.30
N ASP A 132 3.44 8.40 -13.05
CA ASP A 132 2.35 8.36 -12.06
C ASP A 132 2.32 9.62 -11.16
N GLY A 133 3.40 10.40 -11.15
CA GLY A 133 3.55 11.50 -10.21
C GLY A 133 4.68 12.47 -10.54
N VAL A 134 4.89 13.43 -9.65
CA VAL A 134 5.96 14.43 -9.73
C VAL A 134 6.70 14.57 -8.39
N PHE A 135 8.02 14.71 -8.47
CA PHE A 135 8.90 15.06 -7.37
C PHE A 135 9.36 16.51 -7.56
N ILE A 136 8.96 17.40 -6.64
CA ILE A 136 9.17 18.84 -6.69
C ILE A 136 10.36 19.19 -5.80
N ASP A 137 11.53 19.31 -6.41
CA ASP A 137 12.78 19.63 -5.74
C ASP A 137 13.01 21.13 -5.56
N GLY A 138 13.76 21.49 -4.52
CA GLY A 138 13.92 22.87 -4.08
C GLY A 138 12.61 23.45 -3.55
N MET A 139 11.85 22.66 -2.79
CA MET A 139 10.66 23.15 -2.08
C MET A 139 11.05 24.12 -0.96
N SER A 140 10.23 25.13 -0.72
CA SER A 140 10.40 26.09 0.38
C SER A 140 10.11 25.42 1.72
N TYR A 141 10.92 25.75 2.72
CA TYR A 141 10.73 25.34 4.12
C TYR A 141 10.29 26.51 5.00
N LYS A 142 10.03 27.69 4.40
CA LYS A 142 9.57 28.91 5.08
C LYS A 142 8.16 29.24 4.59
N GLY A 143 7.32 29.83 5.42
CA GLY A 143 5.94 30.16 5.02
C GLY A 143 5.91 31.24 3.92
N GLY A 144 4.91 31.17 3.05
CA GLY A 144 4.66 32.12 1.96
C GLY A 144 4.34 31.47 0.62
N ASP A 145 4.83 30.26 0.38
CA ASP A 145 4.74 29.57 -0.92
C ASP A 145 3.71 28.42 -0.90
N GLU A 146 2.90 28.27 0.15
CA GLU A 146 1.93 27.16 0.29
C GLU A 146 0.94 27.08 -0.89
N SER A 147 0.50 28.24 -1.40
CA SER A 147 -0.40 28.31 -2.55
C SER A 147 0.27 27.84 -3.84
N TYR A 148 1.56 28.13 -4.02
CA TYR A 148 2.34 27.68 -5.18
C TYR A 148 2.37 26.14 -5.27
N TYR A 149 2.63 25.47 -4.14
CA TYR A 149 2.65 24.00 -4.11
C TYR A 149 1.26 23.38 -4.21
N SER A 150 0.25 23.98 -3.56
CA SER A 150 -1.14 23.53 -3.68
C SER A 150 -1.63 23.60 -5.13
N ASP A 151 -1.28 24.67 -5.86
CA ASP A 151 -1.61 24.86 -7.27
C ASP A 151 -0.90 23.84 -8.18
N LEU A 152 0.37 23.52 -7.90
CA LEU A 152 1.10 22.46 -8.62
C LEU A 152 0.48 21.09 -8.35
N THR A 153 0.11 20.79 -7.10
CA THR A 153 -0.56 19.53 -6.75
C THR A 153 -1.90 19.40 -7.45
N GLN A 154 -2.74 20.44 -7.41
CA GLN A 154 -4.02 20.44 -8.12
C GLN A 154 -3.83 20.27 -9.64
N TYR A 155 -2.81 20.92 -10.20
CA TYR A 155 -2.50 20.76 -11.61
C TYR A 155 -2.07 19.34 -11.97
N ALA A 156 -1.15 18.75 -11.21
CA ALA A 156 -0.73 17.36 -11.40
C ALA A 156 -1.92 16.39 -11.34
N ARG A 157 -2.83 16.59 -10.36
CA ARG A 157 -4.08 15.83 -10.25
C ARG A 157 -4.98 15.97 -11.48
N SER A 158 -5.08 17.17 -12.05
CA SER A 158 -5.85 17.42 -13.29
C SER A 158 -5.29 16.67 -14.52
N ARG A 159 -4.02 16.24 -14.45
CA ARG A 159 -3.37 15.39 -15.47
C ARG A 159 -3.44 13.89 -15.15
N GLY A 160 -4.15 13.51 -14.08
CA GLY A 160 -4.29 12.12 -13.64
C GLY A 160 -3.08 11.59 -12.88
N LEU A 161 -2.16 12.46 -12.44
CA LEU A 161 -1.04 12.08 -11.57
C LEU A 161 -1.54 11.91 -10.14
N THR A 162 -1.12 10.83 -9.48
CA THR A 162 -1.64 10.39 -8.17
C THR A 162 -0.68 10.62 -7.01
N LEU A 163 0.58 10.99 -7.29
CA LEU A 163 1.58 11.27 -6.26
C LEU A 163 2.36 12.56 -6.55
N VAL A 164 2.45 13.45 -5.57
CA VAL A 164 3.20 14.71 -5.57
C VAL A 164 4.05 14.74 -4.31
N VAL A 165 5.36 14.66 -4.49
CA VAL A 165 6.32 14.69 -3.38
C VAL A 165 7.06 16.02 -3.45
N GLY A 166 7.06 16.78 -2.35
CA GLY A 166 7.86 18.00 -2.22
C GLY A 166 9.16 17.75 -1.47
N ASN A 167 10.25 18.33 -1.92
CA ASN A 167 11.56 18.14 -1.31
C ASN A 167 12.21 19.47 -0.89
N PRO A 168 12.05 19.88 0.38
CA PRO A 168 12.86 20.93 0.97
C PRO A 168 14.22 20.43 1.45
N GLY A 169 14.42 19.10 1.53
CA GLY A 169 15.63 18.44 2.03
C GLY A 169 15.87 18.61 3.54
N THR A 170 14.95 19.26 4.24
CA THR A 170 15.09 19.66 5.64
C THR A 170 13.73 19.86 6.30
N GLU A 171 13.75 20.16 7.61
CA GLU A 171 12.53 20.41 8.38
C GLU A 171 11.68 21.53 7.78
N THR A 172 10.36 21.40 7.91
CA THR A 172 9.38 22.31 7.34
C THR A 172 8.38 22.82 8.40
N LEU A 173 7.34 23.51 7.94
CA LEU A 173 6.27 24.06 8.76
C LEU A 173 4.98 23.23 8.63
N PRO A 174 4.15 23.16 9.69
CA PRO A 174 2.83 22.55 9.62
C PRO A 174 1.93 23.10 8.51
N SER A 175 2.11 24.36 8.07
CA SER A 175 1.32 24.98 7.00
C SER A 175 1.52 24.33 5.63
N TYR A 176 2.64 23.62 5.42
CA TYR A 176 2.89 22.89 4.17
C TYR A 176 2.21 21.51 4.11
N VAL A 177 1.73 20.97 5.23
CA VAL A 177 1.08 19.66 5.23
C VAL A 177 -0.22 19.72 4.42
N GLY A 178 -0.35 18.82 3.44
CA GLY A 178 -1.48 18.79 2.52
C GLY A 178 -1.35 19.71 1.29
N THR A 179 -0.29 20.52 1.19
CA THR A 179 0.03 21.26 -0.05
C THR A 179 0.61 20.34 -1.14
N VAL A 180 1.24 19.25 -0.71
CA VAL A 180 1.71 18.09 -1.49
C VAL A 180 1.36 16.82 -0.70
N ASP A 181 1.46 15.63 -1.30
CA ASP A 181 1.11 14.39 -0.61
C ASP A 181 2.14 14.00 0.45
N ALA A 182 3.42 14.17 0.13
CA ALA A 182 4.54 13.83 1.00
C ALA A 182 5.65 14.89 0.92
N ILE A 183 6.35 15.09 2.04
CA ILE A 183 7.43 16.06 2.17
C ILE A 183 8.71 15.35 2.63
N ILE A 184 9.81 15.55 1.91
CA ILE A 184 11.13 15.04 2.30
C ILE A 184 11.72 15.95 3.38
N ILE A 185 11.63 15.52 4.63
CA ILE A 185 12.04 16.31 5.81
C ILE A 185 13.52 16.12 6.19
N HIS A 186 14.23 15.20 5.52
CA HIS A 186 15.67 14.99 5.68
C HIS A 186 16.30 14.51 4.39
N GLU A 187 17.23 15.29 3.85
CA GLU A 187 18.14 14.89 2.76
C GLU A 187 19.55 15.39 3.11
N ALA A 188 20.26 14.61 3.93
CA ALA A 188 21.58 14.99 4.44
C ALA A 188 22.43 13.76 4.79
N PRO A 189 23.77 13.93 4.94
CA PRO A 189 24.63 12.87 5.44
C PRO A 189 24.16 12.29 6.79
N GLY A 190 24.07 10.97 6.85
CA GLY A 190 23.69 10.25 8.06
C GLY A 190 22.19 10.17 8.31
N LEU A 191 21.82 9.38 9.32
CA LEU A 191 20.44 9.06 9.67
C LEU A 191 19.87 10.11 10.64
N PRO A 192 18.67 10.68 10.41
CA PRO A 192 18.01 11.51 11.41
C PRO A 192 17.64 10.68 12.63
N SER A 193 17.56 11.29 13.82
CA SER A 193 17.21 10.53 15.03
C SER A 193 15.74 10.07 15.01
N ILE A 194 15.46 8.94 15.66
CA ILE A 194 14.07 8.48 15.81
C ILE A 194 13.24 9.48 16.64
N SER A 195 13.85 10.17 17.60
CA SER A 195 13.17 11.23 18.37
C SER A 195 12.77 12.43 17.52
N TYR A 196 13.54 12.74 16.48
CA TYR A 196 13.20 13.79 15.51
C TYR A 196 11.97 13.37 14.70
N LEU A 197 11.96 12.16 14.14
CA LEU A 197 10.83 11.62 13.37
C LEU A 197 9.56 11.45 14.24
N GLY A 198 9.74 11.10 15.51
CA GLY A 198 8.68 11.00 16.51
C GLY A 198 8.24 12.34 17.10
N GLY A 199 8.65 13.46 16.50
CA GLY A 199 8.27 14.80 16.92
C GLY A 199 6.86 15.18 16.50
N TRP A 200 6.69 16.45 16.11
CA TRP A 200 5.39 17.03 15.75
C TRP A 200 4.76 16.37 14.50
N HIS A 201 5.57 15.73 13.65
CA HIS A 201 5.13 15.01 12.46
C HIS A 201 4.08 13.92 12.76
N THR A 202 4.11 13.35 13.97
CA THR A 202 3.17 12.32 14.44
C THR A 202 1.74 12.82 14.65
N ASN A 203 1.51 14.14 14.57
CA ASN A 203 0.15 14.71 14.51
C ASN A 203 -0.52 14.52 13.13
N TYR A 204 0.22 14.00 12.15
CA TYR A 204 -0.21 13.79 10.77
C TYR A 204 0.02 12.33 10.35
N ASP A 205 -0.52 11.94 9.20
CA ASP A 205 -0.28 10.61 8.65
C ASP A 205 1.22 10.46 8.33
N LYS A 206 1.81 9.30 8.67
CA LYS A 206 3.21 9.02 8.31
C LYS A 206 3.44 9.14 6.79
N GLN A 207 2.42 8.90 5.98
CA GLN A 207 2.46 9.03 4.52
C GLN A 207 2.74 10.47 4.06
N ASN A 208 2.62 11.47 4.94
CA ASN A 208 3.02 12.84 4.63
C ASN A 208 4.54 13.08 4.67
N TRP A 209 5.34 12.09 5.08
CA TRP A 209 6.76 12.30 5.37
C TRP A 209 7.66 11.31 4.64
N GLY A 210 8.81 11.82 4.20
CA GLY A 210 9.89 11.02 3.64
C GLY A 210 11.28 11.44 4.11
N ILE A 211 12.23 10.52 4.03
CA ILE A 211 13.66 10.78 4.28
C ILE A 211 14.53 10.18 3.19
N LEU A 212 15.57 10.93 2.80
CA LEU A 212 16.60 10.54 1.86
C LEU A 212 18.02 10.65 2.48
N PRO A 213 18.39 9.85 3.52
CA PRO A 213 19.75 9.86 4.08
C PRO A 213 20.81 9.45 3.06
N LEU A 214 21.91 10.20 3.01
CA LEU A 214 23.08 9.92 2.17
C LEU A 214 24.35 9.67 3.01
N ALA A 215 25.44 9.25 2.37
CA ALA A 215 26.71 8.91 3.03
C ALA A 215 26.60 7.87 4.16
N VAL A 216 25.64 6.94 4.06
CA VAL A 216 25.46 5.84 5.02
C VAL A 216 26.14 4.58 4.48
N ASN A 217 27.37 4.29 4.91
CA ASN A 217 28.14 3.16 4.38
C ASN A 217 27.62 1.79 4.83
N ASN A 218 26.98 1.72 6.00
CA ASN A 218 26.44 0.48 6.57
C ASN A 218 25.00 0.69 7.00
N LEU A 219 24.11 -0.18 6.56
CA LEU A 219 22.70 -0.10 6.92
C LEU A 219 22.47 -0.54 8.38
N ASN A 220 21.72 0.27 9.13
CA ASN A 220 21.16 -0.14 10.41
C ASN A 220 19.71 -0.62 10.19
N LYS A 221 19.49 -1.94 10.10
CA LYS A 221 18.15 -2.51 9.85
C LYS A 221 17.14 -2.16 10.94
N SER A 222 17.55 -2.19 12.21
CA SER A 222 16.69 -1.83 13.35
C SER A 222 16.25 -0.37 13.30
N TYR A 223 17.12 0.52 12.79
CA TYR A 223 16.74 1.89 12.51
C TYR A 223 15.66 1.97 11.43
N VAL A 224 15.84 1.28 10.30
CA VAL A 224 14.85 1.27 9.19
C VAL A 224 13.46 0.86 9.70
N VAL A 225 13.39 -0.25 10.44
CA VAL A 225 12.14 -0.75 11.06
C VAL A 225 11.54 0.25 12.05
N SER A 226 12.37 1.04 12.74
CA SER A 226 11.89 2.05 13.68
C SER A 226 11.38 3.29 12.94
N ALA A 227 12.12 3.73 11.92
CA ALA A 227 11.79 4.90 11.12
C ALA A 227 10.52 4.69 10.28
N SER A 228 10.28 3.47 9.76
CA SER A 228 9.09 3.12 8.96
C SER A 228 7.76 3.28 9.70
N LYS A 229 7.80 3.44 11.03
CA LYS A 229 6.61 3.77 11.84
C LYS A 229 6.23 5.25 11.77
N TYR A 230 7.17 6.12 11.40
CA TYR A 230 7.01 7.58 11.42
C TYR A 230 6.98 8.21 10.03
N VAL A 231 7.54 7.54 9.02
CA VAL A 231 7.60 8.06 7.64
C VAL A 231 7.07 7.04 6.63
N GLY A 232 6.39 7.56 5.61
CA GLY A 232 5.82 6.78 4.52
C GLY A 232 6.79 6.53 3.36
N TYR A 233 7.90 7.26 3.30
CA TYR A 233 8.90 7.13 2.25
C TYR A 233 10.32 7.11 2.81
N ILE A 234 11.14 6.12 2.43
CA ILE A 234 12.54 6.02 2.84
C ILE A 234 13.39 5.64 1.64
N TYR A 235 14.55 6.25 1.51
CA TYR A 235 15.67 5.65 0.77
C TYR A 235 16.99 6.06 1.40
N ILE A 236 17.85 5.09 1.66
CA ILE A 236 19.13 5.28 2.35
C ILE A 236 20.22 4.85 1.38
N THR A 237 21.19 5.72 1.12
CA THR A 237 22.30 5.44 0.21
C THR A 237 23.66 5.66 0.87
N ASN A 238 24.67 4.92 0.39
CA ASN A 238 26.08 5.19 0.69
C ASN A 238 26.67 6.24 -0.27
N GLY A 239 25.92 6.67 -1.28
CA GLY A 239 26.33 7.73 -2.20
C GLY A 239 26.61 9.04 -1.45
N THR A 240 27.52 9.82 -1.99
CA THR A 240 27.96 11.11 -1.43
C THR A 240 27.82 12.21 -2.47
N ASN A 241 27.70 13.45 -2.02
CA ASN A 241 27.71 14.61 -2.90
C ASN A 241 28.96 14.65 -3.79
N PRO A 242 28.86 15.17 -5.03
CA PRO A 242 27.70 15.87 -5.61
C PRO A 242 26.59 14.97 -6.17
N GLU A 243 26.85 13.69 -6.42
CA GLU A 243 25.92 12.78 -7.11
C GLU A 243 25.61 11.53 -6.26
N PRO A 244 24.88 11.66 -5.13
CA PRO A 244 24.62 10.53 -4.24
C PRO A 244 23.63 9.49 -4.80
N TRP A 245 22.98 9.80 -5.93
CA TRP A 245 21.84 9.07 -6.50
C TRP A 245 22.19 8.26 -7.76
N SER A 246 23.48 8.07 -8.06
CA SER A 246 23.95 7.44 -9.30
C SER A 246 23.85 5.92 -9.31
N THR A 247 23.82 5.27 -8.13
CA THR A 247 23.80 3.80 -8.02
C THR A 247 22.97 3.35 -6.82
N LEU A 248 22.41 2.14 -6.90
CA LEU A 248 21.82 1.47 -5.75
C LEU A 248 22.88 1.14 -4.69
N PRO A 249 22.58 1.26 -3.39
CA PRO A 249 23.54 0.91 -2.35
C PRO A 249 23.80 -0.60 -2.32
N PRO A 250 24.99 -1.06 -1.86
CA PRO A 250 25.32 -2.48 -1.79
C PRO A 250 24.41 -3.27 -0.84
N TYR A 251 23.73 -2.58 0.07
CA TYR A 251 22.75 -3.14 1.02
C TYR A 251 21.29 -2.94 0.56
N PHE A 252 21.03 -2.68 -0.72
CA PHE A 252 19.67 -2.38 -1.21
C PHE A 252 18.64 -3.49 -0.89
N GLY A 253 19.00 -4.77 -1.02
CA GLY A 253 18.11 -5.88 -0.63
C GLY A 253 17.85 -5.93 0.87
N ASP A 254 18.87 -5.65 1.69
CA ASP A 254 18.73 -5.55 3.15
C ASP A 254 17.85 -4.38 3.58
N LEU A 255 17.90 -3.26 2.85
CA LEU A 255 17.00 -2.12 3.05
C LEU A 255 15.57 -2.47 2.67
N THR A 256 15.38 -3.16 1.55
CA THR A 256 14.07 -3.64 1.09
C THR A 256 13.45 -4.60 2.08
N ALA A 257 14.20 -5.63 2.50
CA ALA A 257 13.74 -6.62 3.45
C ALA A 257 13.38 -6.02 4.82
N ALA A 258 14.05 -4.94 5.24
CA ALA A 258 13.72 -4.24 6.49
C ALA A 258 12.40 -3.44 6.41
N LEU A 259 11.90 -3.15 5.21
CA LEU A 259 10.62 -2.50 4.97
C LEU A 259 9.51 -3.49 4.59
N ASP A 260 9.85 -4.76 4.35
CA ASP A 260 8.89 -5.79 4.03
C ASP A 260 7.93 -6.00 5.21
N PRO A 261 6.60 -5.81 5.02
CA PRO A 261 5.66 -6.12 6.08
C PRO A 261 5.85 -7.56 6.53
N ALA A 262 5.92 -7.77 7.85
CA ALA A 262 5.96 -9.11 8.43
C ALA A 262 4.84 -9.97 7.81
N SER A 263 5.10 -11.24 7.52
CA SER A 263 4.08 -12.14 6.95
C SER A 263 3.49 -13.07 8.01
N SER A 264 2.24 -13.48 7.81
CA SER A 264 1.57 -14.52 8.61
C SER A 264 0.93 -15.57 7.71
N SER A 265 0.68 -16.75 8.27
CA SER A 265 0.05 -17.87 7.58
C SER A 265 -1.47 -17.81 7.68
N LEU A 266 -2.17 -17.86 6.55
CA LEU A 266 -3.60 -18.08 6.46
C LEU A 266 -3.87 -19.54 6.11
N THR A 267 -4.38 -20.32 7.06
CA THR A 267 -4.84 -21.70 6.78
C THR A 267 -6.32 -21.67 6.39
N VAL A 268 -6.68 -22.21 5.23
CA VAL A 268 -8.07 -22.39 4.81
C VAL A 268 -8.42 -23.88 4.88
N LYS A 269 -9.47 -24.19 5.65
CA LYS A 269 -10.03 -25.54 5.85
C LYS A 269 -11.46 -25.59 5.34
N THR A 270 -11.95 -26.81 5.13
CA THR A 270 -13.36 -27.06 4.80
C THR A 270 -13.96 -28.07 5.77
N GLN A 271 -15.26 -27.91 6.05
CA GLN A 271 -16.06 -28.88 6.78
C GLN A 271 -17.48 -28.94 6.21
N ASP A 272 -18.20 -30.03 6.45
CA ASP A 272 -19.63 -30.09 6.14
C ASP A 272 -20.48 -29.39 7.22
N THR A 273 -21.80 -29.32 7.00
CA THR A 273 -22.75 -28.72 7.96
C THR A 273 -22.86 -29.46 9.30
N SER A 274 -22.32 -30.68 9.41
CA SER A 274 -22.24 -31.44 10.67
C SER A 274 -20.93 -31.19 11.44
N GLY A 275 -19.98 -30.48 10.83
CA GLY A 275 -18.64 -30.24 11.37
C GLY A 275 -17.61 -31.29 10.98
N ALA A 276 -17.93 -32.23 10.08
CA ALA A 276 -16.96 -33.20 9.60
C ALA A 276 -15.97 -32.54 8.64
N THR A 277 -14.67 -32.73 8.86
CA THR A 277 -13.62 -32.18 8.01
C THR A 277 -13.73 -32.70 6.58
N LEU A 278 -13.66 -31.78 5.62
CA LEU A 278 -13.60 -32.06 4.20
C LEU A 278 -12.24 -31.59 3.66
N THR A 279 -11.67 -32.34 2.71
CA THR A 279 -10.41 -32.00 2.03
C THR A 279 -10.59 -32.08 0.52
N GLY A 280 -9.70 -31.44 -0.24
CA GLY A 280 -9.74 -31.47 -1.70
C GLY A 280 -10.62 -30.41 -2.34
N TYR A 281 -11.07 -29.38 -1.60
CA TYR A 281 -11.90 -28.31 -2.15
C TYR A 281 -11.05 -27.13 -2.58
N TRP A 282 -11.41 -26.49 -3.70
CA TRP A 282 -10.62 -25.40 -4.25
C TRP A 282 -10.70 -24.15 -3.36
N ALA A 283 -9.55 -23.53 -3.12
CA ALA A 283 -9.43 -22.25 -2.46
C ALA A 283 -8.47 -21.35 -3.23
N GLN A 284 -8.76 -20.06 -3.26
CA GLN A 284 -8.04 -19.08 -4.05
C GLN A 284 -7.83 -17.79 -3.26
N LEU A 285 -6.65 -17.20 -3.42
CA LEU A 285 -6.26 -15.95 -2.80
C LEU A 285 -6.03 -14.90 -3.87
N TYR A 286 -6.60 -13.72 -3.65
CA TYR A 286 -6.49 -12.57 -4.53
C TYR A 286 -5.88 -11.38 -3.80
N GLN A 287 -5.11 -10.58 -4.54
CA GLN A 287 -4.64 -9.27 -4.12
C GLN A 287 -4.87 -8.28 -5.26
N ASN A 288 -5.52 -7.14 -4.97
CA ASN A 288 -5.86 -6.12 -5.96
C ASN A 288 -6.61 -6.67 -7.19
N GLY A 289 -7.48 -7.66 -6.99
CA GLY A 289 -8.27 -8.30 -8.05
C GLY A 289 -7.54 -9.40 -8.84
N ASN A 290 -6.23 -9.56 -8.66
CA ASN A 290 -5.44 -10.60 -9.33
C ASN A 290 -5.27 -11.83 -8.44
N THR A 291 -5.26 -13.02 -9.05
CA THR A 291 -4.97 -14.26 -8.32
C THR A 291 -3.49 -14.31 -7.96
N VAL A 292 -3.19 -14.49 -6.67
CA VAL A 292 -1.80 -14.56 -6.16
C VAL A 292 -1.42 -15.95 -5.67
N ALA A 293 -2.39 -16.78 -5.28
CA ALA A 293 -2.18 -18.18 -4.91
C ALA A 293 -3.49 -18.97 -5.02
N SER A 294 -3.40 -20.28 -5.20
CA SER A 294 -4.56 -21.18 -5.20
C SER A 294 -4.15 -22.61 -4.89
N GLY A 295 -5.12 -23.45 -4.53
CA GLY A 295 -4.93 -24.89 -4.39
C GLY A 295 -6.07 -25.54 -3.61
N PHE A 296 -5.86 -26.77 -3.15
CA PHE A 296 -6.90 -27.59 -2.52
C PHE A 296 -6.79 -27.61 -1.00
N THR A 297 -7.92 -27.53 -0.30
CA THR A 297 -7.99 -27.55 1.17
C THR A 297 -7.58 -28.90 1.78
N PRO A 298 -6.98 -28.94 2.99
CA PRO A 298 -6.50 -27.78 3.73
C PRO A 298 -5.28 -27.15 3.03
N ILE A 299 -5.30 -25.83 2.88
CA ILE A 299 -4.21 -25.07 2.23
C ILE A 299 -3.71 -23.97 3.17
N ILE A 300 -2.44 -23.64 3.05
CA ILE A 300 -1.80 -22.52 3.76
C ILE A 300 -1.35 -21.51 2.71
N PHE A 301 -1.78 -20.26 2.88
CA PHE A 301 -1.27 -19.11 2.14
C PHE A 301 -0.39 -18.25 3.05
N THR A 302 0.61 -17.59 2.50
CA THR A 302 1.41 -16.58 3.22
C THR A 302 0.93 -15.19 2.82
N LEU A 303 0.48 -14.40 3.79
CA LEU A 303 -0.04 -13.05 3.58
C LEU A 303 0.87 -12.03 4.26
N GLY A 304 1.08 -10.88 3.63
CA GLY A 304 1.70 -9.73 4.29
C GLY A 304 0.77 -9.19 5.38
N ASN A 305 1.30 -8.96 6.58
CA ASN A 305 0.50 -8.50 7.71
C ASN A 305 -0.09 -7.12 7.45
N GLY A 306 -1.34 -6.92 7.84
CA GLY A 306 -2.05 -5.66 7.67
C GLY A 306 -2.55 -5.41 6.23
N GLN A 307 -2.04 -6.14 5.24
CA GLN A 307 -2.47 -6.01 3.85
C GLN A 307 -3.86 -6.61 3.62
N THR A 308 -4.63 -5.99 2.72
CA THR A 308 -5.95 -6.49 2.34
C THR A 308 -5.83 -7.51 1.21
N TYR A 309 -6.35 -8.71 1.46
CA TYR A 309 -6.52 -9.78 0.49
C TYR A 309 -8.00 -10.11 0.33
N THR A 310 -8.34 -10.86 -0.72
CA THR A 310 -9.63 -11.55 -0.82
C THR A 310 -9.39 -13.05 -0.89
N VAL A 311 -10.03 -13.81 -0.02
CA VAL A 311 -10.00 -15.28 -0.03
C VAL A 311 -11.31 -15.82 -0.59
N GLU A 312 -11.22 -16.88 -1.37
CA GLU A 312 -12.34 -17.65 -1.93
C GLU A 312 -12.21 -19.11 -1.51
N ALA A 313 -13.34 -19.73 -1.18
CA ALA A 313 -13.46 -21.17 -1.03
C ALA A 313 -14.66 -21.68 -1.82
N ASP A 314 -14.42 -22.62 -2.73
CA ASP A 314 -15.43 -23.12 -3.65
C ASP A 314 -16.02 -24.45 -3.18
N GLY A 315 -17.29 -24.64 -3.50
CA GLY A 315 -17.92 -25.94 -3.46
C GLY A 315 -17.53 -26.81 -4.66
N TYR A 316 -17.80 -28.11 -4.57
CA TYR A 316 -17.59 -29.05 -5.67
C TYR A 316 -18.61 -30.19 -5.60
N GLY A 317 -19.10 -30.66 -6.76
CA GLY A 317 -20.06 -31.75 -6.83
C GLY A 317 -21.35 -31.46 -6.04
N SER A 318 -21.70 -32.37 -5.12
CA SER A 318 -22.88 -32.22 -4.25
C SER A 318 -22.68 -31.25 -3.08
N CYS A 319 -21.45 -30.76 -2.87
CA CYS A 319 -21.08 -29.90 -1.76
C CYS A 319 -20.96 -28.44 -2.21
N ALA A 320 -22.03 -27.66 -2.07
CA ALA A 320 -22.02 -26.23 -2.35
C ALA A 320 -21.44 -25.43 -1.17
N PHE A 321 -20.74 -24.34 -1.43
CA PHE A 321 -20.35 -23.40 -0.36
C PHE A 321 -21.61 -22.89 0.36
N SER A 322 -21.61 -22.97 1.69
CA SER A 322 -22.71 -22.50 2.54
C SER A 322 -22.35 -21.17 3.18
N HIS A 323 -21.32 -21.17 4.02
CA HIS A 323 -20.86 -19.97 4.73
C HIS A 323 -19.45 -20.14 5.30
N TRP A 324 -18.82 -19.04 5.67
CA TRP A 324 -17.63 -19.04 6.52
C TRP A 324 -18.00 -19.23 7.98
N LEU A 325 -17.38 -20.19 8.67
CA LEU A 325 -17.74 -20.59 10.04
C LEU A 325 -17.60 -19.45 11.07
N ASP A 326 -16.59 -18.61 10.91
CA ASP A 326 -16.24 -17.52 11.84
C ASP A 326 -17.17 -16.30 11.72
N THR A 327 -17.68 -16.01 10.53
CA THR A 327 -18.45 -14.79 10.24
C THR A 327 -19.90 -15.07 9.87
N GLY A 328 -20.25 -16.30 9.51
CA GLY A 328 -21.54 -16.65 8.93
C GLY A 328 -21.75 -16.10 7.51
N SER A 329 -20.72 -15.48 6.90
CA SER A 329 -20.84 -14.90 5.56
C SER A 329 -21.14 -15.97 4.52
N THR A 330 -22.22 -15.79 3.76
CA THR A 330 -22.64 -16.67 2.66
C THR A 330 -21.96 -16.35 1.33
N SER A 331 -21.09 -15.33 1.30
CA SER A 331 -20.23 -15.06 0.15
C SER A 331 -19.00 -15.98 0.20
N SER A 332 -18.79 -16.79 -0.84
CA SER A 332 -17.59 -17.64 -0.97
C SER A 332 -16.32 -16.79 -0.99
N ARG A 333 -16.41 -15.57 -1.53
CA ARG A 333 -15.34 -14.55 -1.50
C ARG A 333 -15.52 -13.61 -0.32
N ARG A 334 -14.44 -13.34 0.42
CA ARG A 334 -14.41 -12.29 1.44
C ARG A 334 -13.06 -11.60 1.50
N SER A 335 -13.09 -10.29 1.73
CA SER A 335 -11.89 -9.52 2.01
C SER A 335 -11.44 -9.73 3.46
N LEU A 336 -10.13 -9.77 3.68
CA LEU A 336 -9.54 -9.87 5.01
C LEU A 336 -8.14 -9.25 5.06
N SER A 337 -7.70 -8.95 6.28
CA SER A 337 -6.34 -8.60 6.63
C SER A 337 -5.99 -9.35 7.91
N ILE A 338 -4.77 -9.89 7.99
CA ILE A 338 -4.29 -10.65 9.17
C ILE A 338 -3.00 -10.03 9.70
N THR A 339 -2.73 -10.21 10.99
CA THR A 339 -1.46 -9.76 11.62
C THR A 339 -0.76 -10.88 12.39
N SER A 340 -1.35 -12.08 12.39
CA SER A 340 -0.84 -13.29 13.00
C SER A 340 -1.39 -14.50 12.24
N ASP A 341 -0.78 -15.66 12.44
CA ASP A 341 -1.28 -16.91 11.87
C ASP A 341 -2.78 -17.08 12.17
N THR A 342 -3.56 -17.33 11.12
CA THR A 342 -5.02 -17.31 11.15
C THR A 342 -5.54 -18.56 10.45
N THR A 343 -6.62 -19.16 10.98
CA THR A 343 -7.33 -20.26 10.32
C THR A 343 -8.76 -19.83 10.00
N LEU A 344 -9.18 -20.04 8.75
CA LEU A 344 -10.56 -19.93 8.31
C LEU A 344 -11.11 -21.30 7.94
N THR A 345 -12.40 -21.50 8.22
CA THR A 345 -13.11 -22.71 7.84
C THR A 345 -14.31 -22.36 6.98
N ALA A 346 -14.32 -22.83 5.74
CA ALA A 346 -15.49 -22.80 4.88
C ALA A 346 -16.41 -23.99 5.19
N VAL A 347 -17.68 -23.72 5.41
CA VAL A 347 -18.71 -24.74 5.62
C VAL A 347 -19.38 -25.03 4.28
N LEU A 348 -19.44 -26.31 3.92
CA LEU A 348 -20.05 -26.79 2.68
C LEU A 348 -21.33 -27.57 2.99
N ASN A 349 -22.37 -27.34 2.19
CA ASN A 349 -23.61 -28.09 2.23
C ASN A 349 -23.58 -29.21 1.19
N CYS A 350 -23.30 -30.43 1.66
CA CYS A 350 -23.13 -31.63 0.84
C CYS A 350 -24.41 -32.44 0.57
N GLY A 351 -25.57 -31.99 1.09
CA GLY A 351 -26.76 -32.84 1.18
C GLY A 351 -26.56 -34.05 2.11
N THR A 352 -27.49 -35.01 2.08
CA THR A 352 -27.38 -36.28 2.85
C THR A 352 -26.43 -37.30 2.21
N SER A 353 -25.92 -37.01 1.01
CA SER A 353 -24.93 -37.84 0.32
C SER A 353 -23.53 -37.30 0.62
N GLN A 354 -22.89 -37.87 1.65
CA GLN A 354 -21.44 -37.75 1.80
C GLN A 354 -20.79 -38.29 0.51
N PRO A 355 -20.02 -37.48 -0.24
CA PRO A 355 -19.30 -37.99 -1.39
C PRO A 355 -18.34 -39.08 -0.94
N SER A 356 -18.32 -40.20 -1.66
CA SER A 356 -17.36 -41.27 -1.42
C SER A 356 -15.98 -40.78 -1.86
N SER A 357 -14.97 -40.91 -1.00
CA SER A 357 -13.59 -40.58 -1.36
C SER A 357 -12.82 -41.83 -1.78
N LEU A 358 -12.02 -41.71 -2.84
CA LEU A 358 -11.08 -42.72 -3.29
C LEU A 358 -9.67 -42.16 -3.08
N THR A 359 -8.88 -42.81 -2.22
CA THR A 359 -7.45 -42.49 -2.09
C THR A 359 -6.65 -43.46 -2.96
N VAL A 360 -5.95 -42.95 -3.97
CA VAL A 360 -4.99 -43.73 -4.76
C VAL A 360 -3.60 -43.50 -4.19
N LYS A 361 -2.94 -44.57 -3.71
CA LYS A 361 -1.53 -44.55 -3.29
C LYS A 361 -0.71 -45.33 -4.30
N SER A 362 0.27 -44.68 -4.90
CA SER A 362 1.26 -45.37 -5.72
C SER A 362 2.36 -45.94 -4.83
N THR A 363 2.67 -47.22 -5.00
CA THR A 363 3.78 -47.87 -4.30
C THR A 363 4.69 -48.61 -5.27
N ASP A 364 5.97 -48.75 -4.92
CA ASP A 364 6.87 -49.66 -5.63
C ASP A 364 6.53 -51.14 -5.34
N GLN A 365 7.28 -52.06 -5.96
CA GLN A 365 7.12 -53.51 -5.75
C GLN A 365 7.41 -53.97 -4.31
N ASN A 366 7.95 -53.10 -3.47
CA ASN A 366 8.27 -53.35 -2.06
C ASN A 366 7.29 -52.61 -1.11
N ALA A 367 6.19 -52.04 -1.63
CA ALA A 367 5.21 -51.26 -0.89
C ALA A 367 5.70 -49.89 -0.35
N ASN A 368 6.82 -49.35 -0.86
CA ASN A 368 7.24 -47.99 -0.53
C ASN A 368 6.42 -46.98 -1.32
N SER A 369 6.00 -45.88 -0.69
CA SER A 369 5.26 -44.81 -1.37
C SER A 369 6.12 -44.13 -2.43
N ILE A 370 5.57 -43.97 -3.63
CA ILE A 370 6.19 -43.25 -4.74
C ILE A 370 5.28 -42.10 -5.18
N TYR A 371 5.87 -40.99 -5.60
CA TYR A 371 5.18 -39.72 -5.87
C TYR A 371 5.41 -39.23 -7.31
N GLY A 372 4.57 -38.32 -7.79
CA GLY A 372 4.74 -37.65 -9.09
C GLY A 372 4.09 -38.36 -10.29
N TYR A 373 3.27 -39.38 -10.06
CA TYR A 373 2.52 -40.07 -11.11
C TYR A 373 1.13 -39.46 -11.28
N TYR A 374 0.69 -39.33 -12.53
CA TYR A 374 -0.63 -38.83 -12.87
C TYR A 374 -1.71 -39.87 -12.58
N VAL A 375 -2.83 -39.45 -11.99
CA VAL A 375 -3.96 -40.33 -11.67
C VAL A 375 -5.22 -39.73 -12.28
N THR A 376 -5.78 -40.42 -13.27
CA THR A 376 -7.04 -40.00 -13.88
C THR A 376 -8.15 -40.97 -13.50
N LEU A 377 -9.23 -40.44 -12.94
CA LEU A 377 -10.44 -41.17 -12.63
C LEU A 377 -11.40 -41.10 -13.83
N TYR A 378 -11.89 -42.25 -14.28
CA TYR A 378 -12.86 -42.36 -15.36
C TYR A 378 -14.20 -42.91 -14.84
N ASP A 379 -15.30 -42.53 -15.49
CA ASP A 379 -16.57 -43.22 -15.32
C ASP A 379 -16.65 -44.50 -16.18
N GLU A 380 -17.76 -45.22 -16.08
CA GLU A 380 -18.04 -46.44 -16.86
C GLU A 380 -18.09 -46.21 -18.38
N ASN A 381 -18.23 -44.95 -18.82
CA ASN A 381 -18.26 -44.52 -20.20
C ASN A 381 -16.92 -43.96 -20.69
N HIS A 382 -15.85 -44.10 -19.89
CA HIS A 382 -14.51 -43.56 -20.17
C HIS A 382 -14.44 -42.02 -20.24
N MET A 383 -15.36 -41.31 -19.59
CA MET A 383 -15.27 -39.87 -19.40
C MET A 383 -14.38 -39.56 -18.19
N VAL A 384 -13.52 -38.55 -18.31
CA VAL A 384 -12.66 -38.09 -17.21
C VAL A 384 -13.50 -37.41 -16.14
N LEU A 385 -13.47 -37.94 -14.93
CA LEU A 385 -14.13 -37.40 -13.74
C LEU A 385 -13.21 -36.51 -12.90
N SER A 386 -11.90 -36.81 -12.88
CA SER A 386 -10.85 -36.06 -12.16
C SER A 386 -9.47 -36.47 -12.69
N SER A 387 -8.48 -35.58 -12.62
CA SER A 387 -7.12 -35.80 -13.14
C SER A 387 -6.02 -35.20 -12.28
#